data_AF-A0A7R7AHT3-F1
#
_entry.id   AF-A0A7R7AHT3-F1
#
_cell.length_a   1.000
_cell.length_b   1.000
_cell.length_c   1.000
_cell.angle_alpha   90.00
_cell.angle_beta   90.00
_cell.angle_gamma   90.00
#
_symmetry.space_group_name_H-M   'P 1'
#
loop_
_entity.id
_entity.type
_entity.pdbx_description
1 polymer ?
#
loop_
_entity_poly.entity_id
_entity_poly.type
_entity_poly.pdbx_seq_one_letter_code
_entity_poly.pdbx_strand_id
1 'polypeptide(L)'
;MSAAKLSAEEIAGQLCGFLRENVLAPNIEVTADTALTDIGVDSFSLMELVLFIERQFGLELPAESLSPENIASVATLSAYCVKSLNSTTV
;
A
#
# COMPACT_ATOMS: atom_id res chain seq x y z
N MET A 1 -13.04 19.30 -10.29
CA MET A 1 -12.41 18.80 -9.05
C MET A 1 -10.95 18.53 -9.37
N SER A 2 -10.04 19.06 -8.56
CA SER A 2 -8.60 19.07 -8.83
C SER A 2 -8.08 17.63 -8.97
N ALA A 3 -7.29 17.34 -10.00
CA ALA A 3 -6.51 16.12 -10.09
C ALA A 3 -5.46 16.16 -8.97
N ALA A 4 -5.84 15.68 -7.78
CA ALA A 4 -4.94 15.58 -6.65
C ALA A 4 -3.90 14.52 -6.99
N LYS A 5 -2.67 14.95 -7.25
CA LYS A 5 -1.51 14.06 -7.22
C LYS A 5 -1.46 13.44 -5.83
N LEU A 6 -1.81 12.16 -5.70
CA LEU A 6 -1.62 11.46 -4.45
C LEU A 6 -0.13 11.40 -4.12
N SER A 7 0.22 11.89 -2.94
CA SER A 7 1.55 11.79 -2.37
C SER A 7 1.75 10.43 -1.68
N ALA A 8 3.02 10.04 -1.47
CA ALA A 8 3.34 8.76 -0.83
C ALA A 8 2.84 8.74 0.62
N GLU A 9 2.80 9.89 1.28
CA GLU A 9 2.27 10.06 2.63
C GLU A 9 0.75 9.86 2.68
N GLU A 10 0.00 10.36 1.70
CA GLU A 10 -1.45 10.14 1.61
C GLU A 10 -1.80 8.68 1.34
N ILE A 11 -1.06 8.03 0.44
CA ILE A 11 -1.24 6.60 0.16
C ILE A 11 -0.88 5.79 1.41
N ALA A 12 0.25 6.11 2.06
CA ALA A 12 0.66 5.43 3.29
C ALA A 12 -0.39 5.57 4.40
N GLY A 13 -0.96 6.76 4.58
CA GLY A 13 -2.04 6.99 5.55
C GLY A 13 -3.26 6.12 5.29
N GLN A 14 -3.69 6.01 4.04
CA GLN A 14 -4.82 5.16 3.65
C GLN A 14 -4.52 3.68 3.82
N LEU A 15 -3.32 3.23 3.47
CA LEU A 15 -2.89 1.85 3.66
C LEU A 15 -2.78 1.47 5.14
N CYS A 16 -2.19 2.33 5.98
CA CYS A 16 -2.16 2.12 7.43
C CYS A 16 -3.56 2.04 8.02
N GLY A 17 -4.49 2.89 7.57
CA GLY A 17 -5.90 2.84 7.97
C GLY A 17 -6.56 1.52 7.57
N PHE A 18 -6.43 1.12 6.31
CA PHE A 18 -6.96 -0.15 5.81
C PHE A 18 -6.41 -1.34 6.59
N LEU A 19 -5.10 -1.39 6.81
CA LEU A 19 -4.45 -2.43 7.58
C LEU A 19 -4.99 -2.48 9.01
N ARG A 20 -5.11 -1.34 9.70
CA ARG A 20 -5.64 -1.28 11.07
C ARG A 20 -7.10 -1.73 11.17
N GLU A 21 -7.92 -1.45 10.17
CA GLU A 21 -9.36 -1.73 10.20
C GLU A 21 -9.72 -3.14 9.69
N ASN A 22 -8.97 -3.67 8.70
CA ASN A 22 -9.35 -4.88 7.98
C ASN A 22 -8.40 -6.06 8.20
N VAL A 23 -7.13 -5.81 8.55
CA VAL A 23 -6.09 -6.84 8.62
C VAL A 23 -5.60 -7.07 10.05
N LEU A 24 -5.26 -5.99 10.75
CA LEU A 24 -4.57 -6.02 12.03
C LEU A 24 -5.55 -6.07 13.20
N ALA A 25 -5.11 -6.68 14.30
CA ALA A 25 -5.82 -6.59 15.56
C ALA A 25 -5.77 -5.15 16.12
N PRO A 26 -6.79 -4.71 16.88
CA PRO A 26 -6.88 -3.33 17.39
C PRO A 26 -5.73 -2.89 18.30
N ASN A 27 -4.88 -3.81 18.75
CA ASN A 27 -3.73 -3.55 19.60
C ASN A 27 -2.39 -3.54 18.84
N ILE A 28 -2.41 -3.67 17.50
CA ILE A 28 -1.22 -3.61 16.66
C ILE A 28 -1.10 -2.19 16.10
N GLU A 29 0.03 -1.53 16.37
CA GLU A 29 0.36 -0.27 15.72
C GLU A 29 1.07 -0.53 14.39
N VAL A 30 0.58 0.10 13.33
CA VAL A 30 1.22 0.13 12.01
C VAL A 30 1.65 1.56 11.70
N THR A 31 2.90 1.70 11.28
CA THR A 31 3.48 2.95 10.80
C THR A 31 4.05 2.76 9.40
N ALA A 32 4.41 3.86 8.73
CA ALA A 32 4.98 3.83 7.39
C ALA A 32 6.26 2.97 7.32
N ASP A 33 7.09 3.01 8.36
CA ASP A 33 8.35 2.28 8.43
C ASP A 33 8.21 0.86 9.01
N THR A 34 7.02 0.48 9.46
CA THR A 34 6.79 -0.84 10.06
C THR A 34 6.82 -1.91 8.99
N ALA A 35 7.56 -2.99 9.25
CA ALA A 35 7.60 -4.13 8.36
C ALA A 35 6.24 -4.84 8.34
N LEU A 36 5.67 -5.03 7.14
CA LEU A 36 4.35 -5.67 7.00
C LEU A 36 4.36 -7.10 7.56
N THR A 37 5.47 -7.82 7.38
CA THR A 37 5.65 -9.18 7.90
C THR A 37 5.64 -9.25 9.43
N ASP A 38 6.11 -8.20 10.12
CA ASP A 38 6.22 -8.18 11.59
C ASP A 38 4.86 -7.93 12.27
N ILE A 39 3.95 -7.24 11.58
CA ILE A 39 2.60 -6.95 12.06
C ILE A 39 1.59 -8.05 11.70
N GLY A 40 2.05 -9.12 11.05
CA GLY A 40 1.20 -10.26 10.68
C GLY A 40 0.46 -10.10 9.35
N VAL A 41 0.95 -9.23 8.45
CA VAL A 41 0.47 -9.23 7.06
C VAL A 41 0.99 -10.50 6.39
N ASP A 42 0.05 -11.33 5.96
CA ASP A 42 0.30 -12.56 5.24
C ASP A 42 0.02 -12.38 3.73
N SER A 43 0.17 -13.46 2.96
CA SER A 43 -0.10 -13.46 1.52
C SER A 43 -1.54 -13.06 1.18
N PHE A 44 -2.50 -13.35 2.06
CA PHE A 44 -3.91 -13.04 1.83
C PHE A 44 -4.17 -11.54 2.05
N SER A 45 -3.69 -11.02 3.17
CA SER A 45 -3.74 -9.60 3.51
C SER A 45 -3.03 -8.74 2.46
N LEU A 46 -1.91 -9.23 1.91
CA LEU A 46 -1.21 -8.60 0.79
C LEU A 46 -2.09 -8.52 -0.47
N MET A 47 -2.82 -9.58 -0.81
CA MET A 47 -3.74 -9.57 -1.94
C MET A 47 -4.91 -8.59 -1.71
N GLU A 48 -5.46 -8.53 -0.50
CA GLU A 48 -6.49 -7.53 -0.16
C GLU A 48 -5.96 -6.10 -0.25
N LEU A 49 -4.74 -5.87 0.25
CA LEU A 49 -4.06 -4.58 0.16
C LEU A 49 -3.84 -4.16 -1.31
N VAL A 50 -3.39 -5.09 -2.14
CA VAL A 50 -3.21 -4.87 -3.59
C VAL A 50 -4.55 -4.51 -4.24
N LEU A 51 -5.59 -5.31 -4.02
CA LEU A 51 -6.92 -5.04 -4.57
C LEU A 51 -7.49 -3.70 -4.07
N PHE A 52 -7.22 -3.34 -2.82
CA PHE A 52 -7.57 -2.04 -2.27
C PHE A 52 -6.85 -0.92 -3.03
N ILE A 53 -5.54 -1.02 -3.23
CA ILE A 53 -4.75 -0.03 -3.98
C ILE A 53 -5.26 0.10 -5.41
N GLU A 54 -5.47 -1.02 -6.11
CA GLU A 54 -5.94 -1.02 -7.50
C GLU A 54 -7.32 -0.34 -7.62
N ARG A 55 -8.26 -0.65 -6.72
CA ARG A 55 -9.60 -0.06 -6.73
C ARG A 55 -9.62 1.39 -6.25
N GLN A 56 -8.84 1.73 -5.23
CA GLN A 56 -8.84 3.04 -4.60
C GLN A 56 -8.12 4.08 -5.47
N PHE A 57 -7.03 3.69 -6.12
CA PHE A 57 -6.17 4.59 -6.88
C PHE A 57 -6.24 4.37 -8.40
N GLY A 58 -6.95 3.33 -8.86
CA GLY A 58 -7.00 2.99 -10.29
C GLY A 58 -5.65 2.51 -10.82
N LEU A 59 -4.87 1.83 -9.98
CA LEU A 59 -3.56 1.28 -10.31
C LEU A 59 -3.68 -0.19 -10.74
N GLU A 60 -2.66 -0.69 -11.44
CA GLU A 60 -2.44 -2.12 -11.63
C GLU A 60 -1.13 -2.49 -10.93
N LEU A 61 -1.18 -3.41 -9.97
CA LEU A 61 -0.01 -3.92 -9.27
C LEU A 61 0.17 -5.40 -9.62
N PRO A 62 0.92 -5.71 -10.69
CA PRO A 62 1.16 -7.09 -11.06
C PRO A 62 2.05 -7.76 -10.01
N ALA A 63 1.84 -9.06 -9.78
CA ALA A 63 2.57 -9.82 -8.77
C ALA A 63 4.10 -9.77 -8.95
N GLU A 64 4.58 -9.62 -10.19
CA GLU A 64 6.01 -9.41 -10.50
C GLU A 64 6.60 -8.14 -9.88
N SER A 65 5.76 -7.14 -9.60
CA SER A 65 6.15 -5.89 -8.94
C SER A 65 6.09 -5.95 -7.42
N LEU A 66 5.44 -6.98 -6.85
CA LEU A 66 5.33 -7.22 -5.42
C LEU A 66 6.57 -7.94 -4.90
N SER A 67 7.74 -7.36 -5.16
CA SER A 67 9.00 -7.86 -4.62
C SER A 67 9.08 -7.59 -3.11
N PRO A 68 9.79 -8.43 -2.34
CA PRO A 68 9.93 -8.29 -0.89
C PRO A 68 10.38 -6.90 -0.43
N GLU A 69 11.15 -6.21 -1.28
CA GLU A 69 11.61 -4.84 -1.09
C GLU A 69 10.50 -3.79 -1.25
N ASN A 70 9.55 -3.96 -2.18
CA ASN A 70 8.42 -3.05 -2.37
C ASN A 70 7.33 -3.28 -1.31
N ILE A 71 7.11 -4.53 -0.92
CA ILE A 71 6.15 -4.92 0.12
C ILE A 71 6.79 -5.03 1.52
N ALA A 72 7.99 -4.47 1.70
CA ALA A 72 8.68 -4.49 2.99
C ALA A 72 7.89 -3.73 4.05
N SER A 73 7.46 -2.51 3.72
CA SER A 73 6.69 -1.62 4.60
C SER A 73 5.64 -0.84 3.83
N VAL A 74 4.77 -0.13 4.57
CA VAL A 74 3.78 0.76 3.94
C VAL A 74 4.47 1.90 3.17
N ALA A 75 5.62 2.39 3.65
CA ALA A 75 6.38 3.45 2.99
C ALA A 75 6.96 3.00 1.64
N THR A 76 7.52 1.80 1.55
CA THR A 76 8.05 1.27 0.28
C THR A 76 6.92 1.04 -0.71
N LEU A 77 5.79 0.51 -0.23
CA LEU A 77 4.63 0.25 -1.08
C LEU A 77 3.99 1.55 -1.58
N SER A 78 3.85 2.55 -0.71
CA SER A 78 3.28 3.85 -1.10
C SER A 78 4.19 4.59 -2.08
N ALA A 79 5.51 4.55 -1.87
CA ALA A 79 6.49 5.11 -2.80
C ALA A 79 6.41 4.42 -4.18
N TYR A 80 6.26 3.09 -4.18
CA TYR A 80 6.04 2.32 -5.40
C TYR A 80 4.73 2.75 -6.11
N CYS A 81 3.62 2.89 -5.38
CA CYS A 81 2.34 3.33 -5.94
C CYS A 81 2.43 4.72 -6.58
N VAL A 82 3.08 5.68 -5.91
CA VAL A 82 3.31 7.03 -6.48
C VAL A 82 4.14 6.96 -7.75
N LYS A 83 5.17 6.10 -7.78
CA LYS A 83 5.99 5.91 -8.98
C LYS A 83 5.15 5.36 -10.13
N SER A 84 4.29 4.38 -9.88
CA SER A 84 3.38 3.82 -10.87
C SER A 84 2.38 4.86 -11.37
N LEU A 85 1.77 5.66 -10.48
CA LEU A 85 0.87 6.75 -10.86
C LEU A 85 1.52 7.79 -11.78
N ASN A 86 2.80 8.12 -11.53
CA ASN A 86 3.53 9.07 -12.38
C ASN A 86 4.06 8.43 -13.68
N SER A 87 4.14 7.11 -13.73
CA SER A 87 4.64 6.36 -14.89
C SER A 87 3.53 5.98 -15.88
N THR A 88 2.26 6.05 -15.47
CA THR A 88 1.08 5.92 -16.34
C THR A 88 0.89 7.20 -17.18
N THR A 89 1.85 7.46 -18.06
CA THR A 89 1.69 8.33 -19.23
C THR A 89 1.94 7.47 -20.46
N VAL A 90 0.92 6.74 -20.89
CA VAL A 90 0.83 6.20 -22.26
C VAL A 90 -0.61 6.32 -22.73
#